data_AF-A0A6N7CN72-F1
#
_entry.id   AF-A0A6N7CN72-F1
#
_cell.length_a   1.000
_cell.length_b   1.000
_cell.length_c   1.000
_cell.angle_alpha   90.00
_cell.angle_beta   90.00
_cell.angle_gamma   90.00
#
_symmetry.space_group_name_H-M   'P 1'
#
loop_
_entity.id
_entity.type
_entity.pdbx_description
1 polymer ?
#
loop_
_entity_poly.entity_id
_entity_poly.type
_entity_poly.pdbx_seq_one_letter_code
_entity_poly.pdbx_strand_id
1 'polypeptide(L)'
;MPLDDQLGRWVQRTAHVRDTLNQILSALPEHDRVLFDSTLGTVQGLLEDHLHAGDGDAPSEGSALAEVTDPFLTALREFQALTAAPDTTAGLRALLSSLRDSAQTAHLTLTTDDRLTIQSVDEVIADFAQEYRISLILALTANHALSQTVVRWQRAKDSDAATGDHLDLTTMNFASAVSDRTVPMSTLTSASAADPVVMTPSNFSRAMNTLMTGGTPPPIYQMAYTQWFTNINAAWEDTYRGRLATAHGPDDDGKPWAKNDIRSEFFNEIRLIRNDISHKRGVCVDSGNNTLIDWVEPGKPIAPTPRQMLGLLDLFPHDELRRFPTKAESNTTGQLPYPFASDWINEVRAHIEAIEPTKKKRAAVLKQLIDEWMDRTR
;
A
#
# COMPACT_ATOMS: atom_id res chain seq x y z
N MET A 1 -2.33 3.56 -6.16
CA MET A 1 -1.37 2.89 -7.06
C MET A 1 -0.55 2.00 -6.15
N PRO A 2 -0.55 0.67 -6.37
CA PRO A 2 0.23 -0.24 -5.53
C PRO A 2 1.71 0.13 -5.60
N LEU A 3 2.47 -0.22 -4.57
CA LEU A 3 3.93 -0.13 -4.66
C LEU A 3 4.41 -1.13 -5.72
N ASP A 4 5.53 -0.80 -6.39
CA ASP A 4 6.16 -1.72 -7.32
C ASP A 4 6.47 -3.03 -6.59
N ASP A 5 6.09 -4.15 -7.18
CA ASP A 5 6.41 -5.47 -6.68
C ASP A 5 7.93 -5.75 -6.78
N GLN A 6 8.38 -6.84 -6.18
CA GLN A 6 9.81 -7.18 -6.17
C GLN A 6 10.41 -7.21 -7.58
N LEU A 7 9.68 -7.76 -8.57
CA LEU A 7 10.09 -7.76 -9.97
C LEU A 7 10.29 -6.34 -10.52
N GLY A 8 9.30 -5.45 -10.34
CA GLY A 8 9.38 -4.06 -10.77
C GLY A 8 10.57 -3.30 -10.17
N ARG A 9 10.84 -3.53 -8.87
CA ARG A 9 12.01 -2.94 -8.19
C ARG A 9 13.34 -3.43 -8.79
N TRP A 10 13.45 -4.72 -9.12
CA TRP A 10 14.63 -5.28 -9.78
C TRP A 10 14.81 -4.80 -11.22
N VAL A 11 13.72 -4.63 -11.97
CA VAL A 11 13.76 -4.02 -13.32
C VAL A 11 14.34 -2.61 -13.27
N GLN A 12 13.88 -1.79 -12.32
CA GLN A 12 14.39 -0.42 -12.12
C GLN A 12 15.86 -0.41 -11.69
N ARG A 13 16.24 -1.26 -10.73
CA ARG A 13 17.61 -1.32 -10.20
C ARG A 13 18.61 -1.70 -11.28
N THR A 14 18.33 -2.76 -12.05
CA THR A 14 19.20 -3.21 -13.14
C THR A 14 19.29 -2.19 -14.28
N ALA A 15 18.18 -1.52 -14.62
CA ALA A 15 18.17 -0.42 -15.59
C ALA A 15 19.07 0.74 -15.14
N HIS A 16 18.94 1.17 -13.89
CA HIS A 16 19.71 2.29 -13.37
C HIS A 16 21.21 2.01 -13.34
N VAL A 17 21.63 0.84 -12.84
CA VAL A 17 23.05 0.45 -12.84
C VAL A 17 23.61 0.39 -14.25
N ARG A 18 22.87 -0.21 -15.20
CA ARG A 18 23.26 -0.22 -16.62
C ARG A 18 23.44 1.19 -17.17
N ASP A 19 22.46 2.07 -16.96
CA ASP A 19 22.45 3.40 -17.57
C ASP A 19 23.54 4.29 -16.98
N THR A 20 23.76 4.22 -15.66
CA THR A 20 24.86 4.89 -14.97
C THR A 20 26.21 4.41 -15.51
N LEU A 21 26.41 3.09 -15.65
CA LEU A 21 27.66 2.55 -16.20
C LEU A 21 27.86 2.89 -17.68
N ASN A 22 26.80 2.93 -18.49
CA ASN A 22 26.89 3.39 -19.87
C ASN A 22 27.38 4.85 -19.96
N GLN A 23 26.85 5.73 -19.11
CA GLN A 23 27.29 7.12 -19.02
C GLN A 23 28.78 7.19 -18.64
N ILE A 24 29.21 6.47 -17.60
CA ILE A 24 30.62 6.44 -17.17
C ILE A 24 31.53 5.91 -18.27
N LEU A 25 31.16 4.79 -18.92
CA LEU A 25 31.93 4.17 -19.99
C LEU A 25 32.12 5.11 -21.19
N SER A 26 31.09 5.89 -21.54
CA SER A 26 31.17 6.89 -22.62
C SER A 26 32.04 8.10 -22.28
N ALA A 27 32.21 8.41 -21.00
CA ALA A 27 33.05 9.52 -20.52
C ALA A 27 34.52 9.11 -20.27
N LEU A 28 34.83 7.81 -20.22
CA LEU A 28 36.17 7.32 -19.94
C LEU A 28 37.15 7.59 -21.11
N PRO A 29 38.28 8.28 -20.87
CA PRO A 29 39.26 8.57 -21.92
C PRO A 29 39.89 7.30 -22.49
N GLU A 30 40.36 7.33 -23.73
CA GLU A 30 40.93 6.16 -24.41
C GLU A 30 42.40 5.89 -24.07
N HIS A 31 43.16 6.93 -23.68
CA HIS A 31 44.62 6.87 -23.71
C HIS A 31 45.36 7.39 -22.46
N ASP A 32 44.66 7.88 -21.42
CA ASP A 32 45.33 8.49 -20.26
C ASP A 32 45.35 7.63 -18.99
N ARG A 33 46.49 7.71 -18.29
CA ARG A 33 46.69 7.28 -16.89
C ARG A 33 45.95 8.25 -15.96
N VAL A 34 44.62 8.14 -15.91
CA VAL A 34 43.84 8.87 -14.90
C VAL A 34 43.93 8.13 -13.57
N LEU A 35 43.73 8.85 -12.46
CA LEU A 35 43.68 8.39 -11.07
C LEU A 35 42.66 7.25 -10.87
N PHE A 36 43.02 6.04 -11.29
CA PHE A 36 42.12 4.89 -11.41
C PHE A 36 41.43 4.55 -10.08
N ASP A 37 42.14 4.68 -8.96
CA ASP A 37 41.57 4.43 -7.63
C ASP A 37 40.50 5.46 -7.24
N SER A 38 40.67 6.72 -7.61
CA SER A 38 39.66 7.76 -7.35
C SER A 38 38.41 7.56 -8.21
N THR A 39 38.59 7.12 -9.46
CA THR A 39 37.49 6.78 -10.36
C THR A 39 36.76 5.54 -9.86
N LEU A 40 37.49 4.48 -9.48
CA LEU A 40 36.91 3.27 -8.91
C LEU A 40 36.09 3.60 -7.66
N GLY A 41 36.66 4.32 -6.69
CA GLY A 41 35.96 4.71 -5.46
C GLY A 41 34.72 5.56 -5.72
N THR A 42 34.76 6.45 -6.72
CA THR A 42 33.58 7.23 -7.12
C THR A 42 32.47 6.33 -7.68
N VAL A 43 32.82 5.38 -8.55
CA VAL A 43 31.84 4.45 -9.13
C VAL A 43 31.31 3.48 -8.07
N GLN A 44 32.16 3.00 -7.17
CA GLN A 44 31.75 2.19 -6.02
C GLN A 44 30.73 2.95 -5.17
N GLY A 45 30.99 4.21 -4.81
CA GLY A 45 30.04 5.04 -4.06
C GLY A 45 28.70 5.25 -4.79
N LEU A 46 28.72 5.42 -6.12
CA LEU A 46 27.49 5.52 -6.91
C LEU A 46 26.67 4.23 -6.94
N LEU A 47 27.34 3.07 -6.82
CA LEU A 47 26.71 1.76 -6.93
C LEU A 47 26.43 1.09 -5.58
N GLU A 48 26.95 1.64 -4.49
CA GLU A 48 26.84 1.08 -3.13
C GLU A 48 25.37 1.00 -2.68
N ASP A 49 24.60 2.05 -2.91
CA ASP A 49 23.17 2.09 -2.58
C ASP A 49 22.38 1.01 -3.34
N HIS A 50 22.78 0.66 -4.56
CA HIS A 50 22.13 -0.40 -5.33
C HIS A 50 22.47 -1.79 -4.79
N LEU A 51 23.69 -1.99 -4.27
CA LEU A 51 24.06 -3.23 -3.63
C LEU A 51 23.29 -3.40 -2.33
N HIS A 52 23.29 -2.39 -1.46
CA HIS A 52 22.55 -2.43 -0.19
C HIS A 52 21.05 -2.64 -0.40
N ALA A 53 20.46 -1.93 -1.38
CA ALA A 53 19.06 -2.12 -1.73
C ALA A 53 18.79 -3.52 -2.31
N GLY A 54 19.74 -4.08 -3.07
CA GLY A 54 19.65 -5.42 -3.62
C GLY A 54 19.75 -6.51 -2.55
N ASP A 55 20.65 -6.36 -1.58
CA ASP A 55 20.79 -7.28 -0.45
C ASP A 55 19.57 -7.24 0.47
N GLY A 56 19.00 -6.05 0.71
CA GLY A 56 17.79 -5.89 1.51
C GLY A 56 16.49 -6.36 0.84
N ASP A 57 16.52 -6.57 -0.48
CA ASP A 57 15.37 -6.96 -1.32
C ASP A 57 15.69 -8.22 -2.15
N ALA A 58 16.58 -9.07 -1.62
CA ALA A 58 16.99 -10.32 -2.27
C ALA A 58 15.77 -11.25 -2.44
N PRO A 59 15.56 -11.85 -3.63
CA PRO A 59 14.50 -12.82 -3.82
C PRO A 59 14.71 -14.07 -2.98
N SER A 60 13.65 -14.86 -2.79
CA SER A 60 13.73 -16.13 -2.06
C SER A 60 14.69 -17.09 -2.76
N GLU A 61 15.52 -17.79 -1.98
CA GLU A 61 16.48 -18.74 -2.52
C GLU A 61 15.79 -19.80 -3.40
N GLY A 62 16.30 -19.98 -4.62
CA GLY A 62 15.74 -20.93 -5.59
C GLY A 62 14.51 -20.44 -6.33
N SER A 63 14.06 -19.18 -6.15
CA SER A 63 13.01 -18.61 -7.00
C SER A 63 13.53 -18.27 -8.39
N ALA A 64 12.65 -18.23 -9.39
CA ALA A 64 13.03 -17.83 -10.75
C ALA A 64 13.60 -16.40 -10.78
N LEU A 65 13.16 -15.53 -9.87
CA LEU A 65 13.70 -14.18 -9.74
C LEU A 65 15.13 -14.19 -9.15
N ALA A 66 15.43 -15.07 -8.21
CA ALA A 66 16.78 -15.26 -7.69
C ALA A 66 17.74 -15.72 -8.80
N GLU A 67 17.34 -16.70 -9.61
CA GLU A 67 18.15 -17.21 -10.74
C GLU A 67 18.62 -16.10 -11.69
N VAL A 68 17.80 -15.06 -11.87
CA VAL A 68 18.09 -13.93 -12.77
C VAL A 68 18.89 -12.83 -12.06
N THR A 69 18.64 -12.57 -10.79
CA THR A 69 19.20 -11.43 -10.05
C THR A 69 20.51 -11.76 -9.32
N ASP A 70 20.71 -13.02 -8.90
CA ASP A 70 21.90 -13.46 -8.17
C ASP A 70 23.20 -13.29 -8.95
N PRO A 71 23.28 -13.60 -10.26
CA PRO A 71 24.51 -13.35 -11.03
C PRO A 71 24.87 -11.87 -11.08
N PHE A 72 23.87 -11.00 -11.20
CA PHE A 72 24.06 -9.55 -11.18
C PHE A 72 24.52 -9.05 -9.81
N LEU A 73 23.86 -9.49 -8.73
CA LEU A 73 24.26 -9.18 -7.36
C LEU A 73 25.68 -9.66 -7.05
N THR A 74 26.04 -10.85 -7.51
CA THR A 74 27.40 -11.40 -7.35
C THR A 74 28.43 -10.52 -8.03
N ALA A 75 28.20 -10.15 -9.31
CA ALA A 75 29.08 -9.24 -10.03
C ALA A 75 29.21 -7.87 -9.33
N LEU A 76 28.10 -7.37 -8.76
CA LEU A 76 28.09 -6.10 -8.03
C LEU A 76 28.88 -6.18 -6.71
N ARG A 77 28.74 -7.28 -5.95
CA ARG A 77 29.51 -7.54 -4.73
C ARG A 77 31.00 -7.67 -5.03
N GLU A 78 31.35 -8.42 -6.08
CA GLU A 78 32.75 -8.57 -6.51
C GLU A 78 33.35 -7.21 -6.90
N PHE A 79 32.60 -6.37 -7.60
CA PHE A 79 33.04 -5.00 -7.94
C PHE A 79 33.25 -4.12 -6.69
N GLN A 80 32.32 -4.19 -5.72
CA GLN A 80 32.43 -3.42 -4.47
C GLN A 80 33.56 -3.92 -3.57
N ALA A 81 33.93 -5.20 -3.65
CA ALA A 81 35.04 -5.78 -2.88
C ALA A 81 36.44 -5.39 -3.41
N LEU A 82 36.54 -4.74 -4.58
CA LEU A 82 37.83 -4.33 -5.14
C LEU A 82 38.47 -3.23 -4.29
N THR A 83 39.69 -3.47 -3.84
CA THR A 83 40.47 -2.51 -3.05
C THR A 83 41.43 -1.66 -3.88
N ALA A 84 41.64 -2.01 -5.15
CA ALA A 84 42.53 -1.32 -6.08
C ALA A 84 41.97 -1.42 -7.49
N ALA A 85 42.14 -0.35 -8.27
CA ALA A 85 41.70 -0.33 -9.66
C ALA A 85 42.69 -1.09 -10.57
N PRO A 86 42.22 -1.59 -11.72
CA PRO A 86 43.12 -2.17 -12.72
C PRO A 86 44.18 -1.15 -13.19
N ASP A 87 45.41 -1.62 -13.43
CA ASP A 87 46.56 -0.78 -13.82
C ASP A 87 46.41 -0.06 -15.17
N THR A 88 45.37 -0.39 -15.94
CA THR A 88 45.14 0.13 -17.28
C THR A 88 43.70 0.58 -17.47
N THR A 89 43.52 1.63 -18.28
CA THR A 89 42.21 2.11 -18.70
C THR A 89 41.42 1.03 -19.44
N ALA A 90 42.10 0.16 -20.19
CA ALA A 90 41.48 -1.00 -20.82
C ALA A 90 40.94 -2.00 -19.78
N GLY A 91 41.70 -2.25 -18.70
CA GLY A 91 41.27 -3.10 -17.59
C GLY A 91 40.07 -2.53 -16.84
N LEU A 92 40.10 -1.24 -16.47
CA LEU A 92 38.97 -0.58 -15.83
C LEU A 92 37.73 -0.59 -16.73
N ARG A 93 37.90 -0.28 -18.03
CA ARG A 93 36.81 -0.32 -19.01
C ARG A 93 36.23 -1.73 -19.14
N ALA A 94 37.07 -2.77 -19.19
CA ALA A 94 36.61 -4.16 -19.27
C ALA A 94 35.80 -4.56 -18.03
N LEU A 95 36.27 -4.16 -16.85
CA LEU A 95 35.63 -4.43 -15.57
C LEU A 95 34.26 -3.75 -15.45
N LEU A 96 34.18 -2.45 -15.77
CA LEU A 96 32.92 -1.71 -15.79
C LEU A 96 31.97 -2.21 -16.89
N SER A 97 32.50 -2.61 -18.05
CA SER A 97 31.70 -3.20 -19.13
C SER A 97 31.11 -4.54 -18.71
N SER A 98 31.88 -5.39 -18.03
CA SER A 98 31.41 -6.68 -17.52
C SER A 98 30.25 -6.51 -16.53
N LEU A 99 30.35 -5.56 -15.60
CA LEU A 99 29.27 -5.26 -14.67
C LEU A 99 28.03 -4.71 -15.38
N ARG A 100 28.22 -3.79 -16.34
CA ARG A 100 27.16 -3.23 -17.17
C ARG A 100 26.45 -4.30 -18.00
N ASP A 101 27.21 -5.23 -18.57
CA ASP A 101 26.69 -6.36 -19.35
C ASP A 101 25.88 -7.29 -18.45
N SER A 102 26.35 -7.60 -17.24
CA SER A 102 25.60 -8.36 -16.24
C SER A 102 24.27 -7.69 -15.88
N ALA A 103 24.28 -6.37 -15.62
CA ALA A 103 23.08 -5.59 -15.36
C ALA A 103 22.11 -5.59 -16.56
N GLN A 104 22.62 -5.46 -17.78
CA GLN A 104 21.82 -5.50 -19.01
C GLN A 104 21.20 -6.88 -19.25
N THR A 105 21.95 -7.96 -19.04
CA THR A 105 21.43 -9.32 -19.16
C THR A 105 20.30 -9.56 -18.16
N ALA A 106 20.52 -9.21 -16.88
CA ALA A 106 19.47 -9.31 -15.86
C ALA A 106 18.25 -8.47 -16.26
N HIS A 107 18.44 -7.20 -16.62
CA HIS A 107 17.34 -6.32 -17.02
C HIS A 107 16.54 -6.87 -18.21
N LEU A 108 17.21 -7.38 -19.23
CA LEU A 108 16.54 -7.96 -20.40
C LEU A 108 15.71 -9.17 -19.98
N THR A 109 16.26 -10.09 -19.19
CA THR A 109 15.53 -11.27 -18.73
C THR A 109 14.34 -10.87 -17.85
N LEU A 110 14.52 -9.93 -16.92
CA LEU A 110 13.46 -9.42 -16.03
C LEU A 110 12.29 -8.78 -16.81
N THR A 111 12.54 -8.26 -18.01
CA THR A 111 11.52 -7.59 -18.84
C THR A 111 10.95 -8.48 -19.95
N THR A 112 11.49 -9.67 -20.17
CA THR A 112 11.12 -10.55 -21.29
C THR A 112 10.75 -11.98 -20.91
N ASP A 113 11.13 -12.46 -19.72
CA ASP A 113 10.78 -13.80 -19.28
C ASP A 113 9.41 -13.83 -18.59
N ASP A 114 8.40 -14.31 -19.32
CA ASP A 114 7.03 -14.44 -18.84
C ASP A 114 6.92 -15.29 -17.56
N ARG A 115 7.87 -16.19 -17.29
CA ARG A 115 7.85 -17.02 -16.07
C ARG A 115 7.98 -16.18 -14.80
N LEU A 116 8.66 -15.03 -14.88
CA LEU A 116 8.86 -14.12 -13.75
C LEU A 116 7.59 -13.38 -13.34
N THR A 117 6.58 -13.37 -14.21
CA THR A 117 5.25 -12.82 -13.89
C THR A 117 4.45 -13.74 -12.96
N ILE A 118 4.84 -15.02 -12.86
CA ILE A 118 4.20 -15.99 -11.98
C ILE A 118 4.90 -15.92 -10.62
N GLN A 119 4.28 -15.21 -9.70
CA GLN A 119 4.75 -15.09 -8.32
C GLN A 119 4.24 -16.25 -7.47
N SER A 120 5.08 -16.74 -6.59
CA SER A 120 4.69 -17.68 -5.54
C SER A 120 3.79 -17.00 -4.49
N VAL A 121 3.06 -17.82 -3.73
CA VAL A 121 2.20 -17.32 -2.64
C VAL A 121 3.00 -16.49 -1.63
N ASP A 122 4.20 -16.95 -1.25
CA ASP A 122 5.05 -16.24 -0.29
C ASP A 122 5.56 -14.90 -0.84
N GLU A 123 5.91 -14.80 -2.12
CA GLU A 123 6.33 -13.53 -2.74
C GLU A 123 5.18 -12.52 -2.73
N VAL A 124 3.96 -12.92 -3.09
CA VAL A 124 2.79 -12.04 -3.06
C VAL A 124 2.48 -11.58 -1.63
N ILE A 125 2.57 -12.49 -0.65
CA ILE A 125 2.38 -12.16 0.78
C ILE A 125 3.45 -11.19 1.26
N ALA A 126 4.71 -11.38 0.88
CA ALA A 126 5.83 -10.53 1.27
C ALA A 126 5.67 -9.10 0.73
N ASP A 127 5.37 -8.95 -0.56
CA ASP A 127 5.07 -7.65 -1.18
C ASP A 127 3.90 -6.96 -0.46
N PHE A 128 2.82 -7.70 -0.19
CA PHE A 128 1.65 -7.12 0.46
C PHE A 128 1.96 -6.68 1.89
N ALA A 129 2.70 -7.49 2.64
CA ALA A 129 3.14 -7.16 3.99
C ALA A 129 4.03 -5.90 4.00
N GLN A 130 4.86 -5.72 2.99
CA GLN A 130 5.69 -4.52 2.84
C GLN A 130 4.83 -3.27 2.58
N GLU A 131 3.90 -3.32 1.62
CA GLU A 131 2.98 -2.21 1.36
C GLU A 131 2.11 -1.88 2.57
N TYR A 132 1.64 -2.91 3.27
CA TYR A 132 0.92 -2.80 4.53
C TYR A 132 1.72 -2.00 5.58
N ARG A 133 2.97 -2.39 5.81
CA ARG A 133 3.85 -1.72 6.80
C ARG A 133 4.17 -0.29 6.39
N ILE A 134 4.53 -0.06 5.12
CA ILE A 134 4.86 1.27 4.62
C ILE A 134 3.66 2.21 4.72
N SER A 135 2.48 1.76 4.31
CA SER A 135 1.27 2.58 4.39
C SER A 135 0.88 2.91 5.83
N LEU A 136 1.06 1.97 6.77
CA LEU A 136 0.78 2.19 8.18
C LEU A 136 1.77 3.19 8.81
N ILE A 137 3.06 3.03 8.51
CA ILE A 137 4.09 3.99 8.93
C ILE A 137 3.78 5.38 8.38
N LEU A 138 3.44 5.50 7.09
CA LEU A 138 3.08 6.76 6.46
C LEU A 138 1.93 7.46 7.23
N ALA A 139 0.88 6.72 7.58
CA ALA A 139 -0.25 7.24 8.34
C ALA A 139 0.16 7.72 9.74
N LEU A 140 1.08 7.02 10.40
CA LEU A 140 1.60 7.38 11.72
C LEU A 140 2.54 8.60 11.66
N THR A 141 3.42 8.66 10.64
CA THR A 141 4.43 9.72 10.49
C THR A 141 3.84 11.03 9.99
N ALA A 142 2.80 11.00 9.16
CA ALA A 142 2.13 12.21 8.67
C ALA A 142 1.67 13.10 9.85
N ASN A 143 1.09 12.48 10.88
CA ASN A 143 0.64 13.20 12.07
C ASN A 143 1.81 13.76 12.89
N HIS A 144 2.90 13.00 13.01
CA HIS A 144 4.11 13.47 13.69
C HIS A 144 4.68 14.72 13.00
N ALA A 145 4.83 14.68 11.67
CA ALA A 145 5.35 15.81 10.89
C ALA A 145 4.49 17.07 11.01
N LEU A 146 3.15 16.92 10.98
CA LEU A 146 2.22 18.03 11.15
C LEU A 146 2.27 18.59 12.58
N SER A 147 2.36 17.73 13.59
CA SER A 147 2.52 18.15 14.99
C SER A 147 3.83 18.92 15.21
N GLN A 148 4.94 18.44 14.64
CA GLN A 148 6.22 19.16 14.68
C GLN A 148 6.13 20.52 13.97
N THR A 149 5.38 20.60 12.88
CA THR A 149 5.15 21.87 12.16
C THR A 149 4.39 22.88 13.03
N VAL A 150 3.36 22.43 13.75
CA VAL A 150 2.62 23.27 14.73
C VAL A 150 3.53 23.75 15.86
N VAL A 151 4.32 22.86 16.46
CA VAL A 151 5.26 23.23 17.53
C VAL A 151 6.32 24.22 17.02
N ARG A 152 6.85 24.00 15.81
CA ARG A 152 7.80 24.91 15.17
C ARG A 152 7.20 26.29 14.95
N TRP A 153 5.94 26.34 14.53
CA TRP A 153 5.21 27.59 14.33
C TRP A 153 5.00 28.35 15.64
N GLN A 154 4.53 27.66 16.69
CA GLN A 154 4.32 28.26 18.02
C GLN A 154 5.61 28.88 18.55
N ARG A 155 6.73 28.13 18.52
CA ARG A 155 8.05 28.63 18.95
C ARG A 155 8.51 29.83 18.12
N ALA A 156 8.29 29.81 16.81
CA ALA A 156 8.64 30.92 15.93
C ALA A 156 7.79 32.16 16.25
N LYS A 157 6.48 32.00 16.48
CA LYS A 157 5.57 33.09 16.84
C LYS A 157 5.88 33.70 18.22
N ASP A 158 6.28 32.86 19.19
CA ASP A 158 6.72 33.31 20.51
C ASP A 158 8.02 34.12 20.45
N SER A 159 8.90 33.78 19.50
CA SER A 159 10.20 34.46 19.30
C SER A 159 10.10 35.70 18.42
N ASP A 160 9.22 35.67 17.42
CA ASP A 160 8.99 36.73 16.46
C ASP A 160 7.51 36.82 16.08
N ALA A 161 6.86 37.90 16.53
CA ALA A 161 5.45 38.17 16.25
C ALA A 161 5.17 38.37 14.74
N ALA A 162 6.19 38.70 13.93
CA ALA A 162 6.06 38.83 12.47
C ALA A 162 5.99 37.48 11.74
N THR A 163 6.22 36.35 12.43
CA THR A 163 6.03 35.02 11.87
C THR A 163 4.63 34.89 11.29
N GLY A 164 4.53 34.36 10.06
CA GLY A 164 3.27 34.19 9.35
C GLY A 164 2.29 33.24 10.06
N ASP A 165 0.99 33.48 9.88
CA ASP A 165 -0.09 32.69 10.49
C ASP A 165 -0.62 31.56 9.60
N HIS A 166 0.04 31.32 8.46
CA HIS A 166 -0.32 30.27 7.52
C HIS A 166 0.88 29.40 7.18
N LEU A 167 0.63 28.11 6.89
CA LEU A 167 1.60 27.20 6.30
C LEU A 167 1.42 27.18 4.79
N ASP A 168 2.45 27.55 4.03
CA ASP A 168 2.47 27.38 2.58
C ASP A 168 2.80 25.92 2.23
N LEU A 169 1.91 25.27 1.49
CA LEU A 169 1.97 23.84 1.15
C LEU A 169 3.03 23.51 0.08
N THR A 170 3.55 24.49 -0.65
CA THR A 170 4.58 24.29 -1.68
C THR A 170 5.98 24.41 -1.09
N THR A 171 6.18 25.39 -0.23
CA THR A 171 7.48 25.69 0.37
C THR A 171 7.67 25.10 1.76
N MET A 172 6.58 24.66 2.40
CA MET A 172 6.54 24.18 3.79
C MET A 172 7.07 25.20 4.81
N ASN A 173 6.95 26.49 4.47
CA ASN A 173 7.34 27.65 5.29
C ASN A 173 6.14 28.45 5.77
N PHE A 174 6.35 29.29 6.79
CA PHE A 174 5.29 30.16 7.33
C PHE A 174 5.12 31.41 6.48
N ALA A 175 3.89 31.66 6.06
CA ALA A 175 3.50 32.79 5.22
C ALA A 175 2.49 33.68 5.95
N SER A 176 2.62 34.99 5.75
CA SER A 176 1.68 35.98 6.28
C SER A 176 0.45 36.16 5.38
N ALA A 177 0.61 35.94 4.06
CA ALA A 177 -0.45 36.09 3.08
C ALA A 177 -1.30 34.83 2.94
N VAL A 178 -2.62 35.02 2.80
CA VAL A 178 -3.58 33.98 2.44
C VAL A 178 -3.48 33.69 0.94
N SER A 179 -3.49 32.42 0.57
CA SER A 179 -3.63 31.94 -0.81
C SER A 179 -4.27 30.56 -0.86
N ASP A 180 -4.62 30.10 -2.06
CA ASP A 180 -5.10 28.74 -2.32
C ASP A 180 -4.08 27.64 -1.98
N ARG A 181 -2.82 28.03 -1.72
CA ARG A 181 -1.73 27.12 -1.34
C ARG A 181 -1.39 27.19 0.15
N THR A 182 -2.16 27.91 0.94
CA THR A 182 -1.86 28.10 2.36
C THR A 182 -2.95 27.56 3.26
N VAL A 183 -2.56 26.97 4.39
CA VAL A 183 -3.47 26.50 5.44
C VAL A 183 -3.29 27.37 6.69
N PRO A 184 -4.36 27.91 7.29
CA PRO A 184 -4.25 28.64 8.55
C PRO A 184 -3.66 27.76 9.67
N MET A 185 -2.66 28.27 10.37
CA MET A 185 -2.02 27.54 11.47
C MET A 185 -2.96 27.34 12.67
N SER A 186 -3.95 28.22 12.85
CA SER A 186 -5.00 28.06 13.86
C SER A 186 -5.88 26.83 13.61
N THR A 187 -6.21 26.57 12.33
CA THR A 187 -6.95 25.37 11.91
C THR A 187 -6.10 24.12 12.13
N LEU A 188 -4.83 24.16 11.72
CA LEU A 188 -3.93 23.02 11.89
C LEU A 188 -3.67 22.72 13.37
N THR A 189 -3.52 23.76 14.20
CA THR A 189 -3.36 23.63 15.65
C THR A 189 -4.60 23.00 16.28
N SER A 190 -5.79 23.48 15.92
CA SER A 190 -7.06 22.91 16.40
C SER A 190 -7.24 21.44 16.00
N ALA A 191 -6.83 21.08 14.77
CA ALA A 191 -6.91 19.70 14.28
C ALA A 191 -5.85 18.76 14.88
N SER A 192 -4.73 19.31 15.35
CA SER A 192 -3.60 18.56 15.92
C SER A 192 -3.66 18.44 17.44
N ALA A 193 -4.48 19.27 18.10
CA ALA A 193 -4.69 19.20 19.54
C ALA A 193 -5.77 18.17 19.89
N ALA A 194 -5.55 17.40 20.96
CA ALA A 194 -6.61 16.61 21.58
C ALA A 194 -7.54 17.55 22.36
N ASP A 195 -8.79 17.14 22.56
CA ASP A 195 -9.73 17.91 23.38
C ASP A 195 -9.18 18.10 24.81
N PRO A 196 -9.21 19.32 25.35
CA PRO A 196 -8.71 19.57 26.70
C PRO A 196 -9.50 18.76 27.74
N VAL A 197 -8.78 18.00 28.56
CA VAL A 197 -9.37 17.20 29.64
C VAL A 197 -9.70 18.10 30.82
N VAL A 198 -10.98 18.47 30.97
CA VAL A 198 -11.47 19.17 32.18
C VAL A 198 -11.84 18.14 33.23
N MET A 199 -11.05 18.07 34.30
CA MET A 199 -11.28 17.14 35.41
C MET A 199 -12.23 17.75 36.44
N THR A 200 -13.36 17.10 36.67
CA THR A 200 -14.36 17.44 37.69
C THR A 200 -14.64 16.21 38.58
N PRO A 201 -15.16 16.39 39.81
CA PRO A 201 -15.54 15.24 40.66
C PRO A 201 -16.51 14.27 39.97
N SER A 202 -17.38 14.78 39.09
CA SER A 202 -18.39 13.99 38.36
C SER A 202 -17.83 13.22 37.15
N ASN A 203 -16.65 13.56 36.64
CA ASN A 203 -16.04 12.89 35.49
C ASN A 203 -14.64 12.32 35.78
N PHE A 204 -14.20 12.34 37.04
CA PHE A 204 -12.84 12.02 37.48
C PHE A 204 -12.33 10.68 36.92
N SER A 205 -13.09 9.59 37.06
CA SER A 205 -12.68 8.27 36.54
C SER A 205 -12.52 8.27 35.02
N ARG A 206 -13.37 9.01 34.29
CA ARG A 206 -13.26 9.14 32.83
C ARG A 206 -12.05 10.00 32.43
N ALA A 207 -11.84 11.12 33.12
CA ALA A 207 -10.67 11.99 32.90
C ALA A 207 -9.35 11.27 33.19
N MET A 208 -9.28 10.47 34.27
CA MET A 208 -8.14 9.63 34.59
C MET A 208 -7.91 8.54 33.53
N ASN A 209 -8.97 7.91 33.03
CA ASN A 209 -8.85 6.94 31.93
C ASN A 209 -8.31 7.60 30.65
N THR A 210 -8.83 8.77 30.27
CA THR A 210 -8.33 9.56 29.13
C THR A 210 -6.85 9.92 29.28
N LEU A 211 -6.41 10.32 30.48
CA LEU A 211 -5.00 10.61 30.75
C LEU A 211 -4.10 9.36 30.66
N MET A 212 -4.58 8.19 31.11
CA MET A 212 -3.80 6.94 31.12
C MET A 212 -3.74 6.24 29.75
N THR A 213 -4.79 6.38 28.94
CA THR A 213 -4.92 5.71 27.63
C THR A 213 -4.57 6.60 26.44
N GLY A 214 -4.36 7.90 26.68
CA GLY A 214 -4.09 8.90 25.62
C GLY A 214 -5.35 9.56 25.05
N GLY A 215 -6.55 9.13 25.47
CA GLY A 215 -7.81 9.75 25.09
C GLY A 215 -8.19 9.54 23.63
N THR A 216 -9.20 10.30 23.17
CA THR A 216 -9.59 10.32 21.76
C THR A 216 -8.49 11.02 20.95
N PRO A 217 -7.90 10.36 19.95
CA PRO A 217 -6.93 11.00 19.07
C PRO A 217 -7.46 12.28 18.43
N PRO A 218 -6.60 13.29 18.20
CA PRO A 218 -6.97 14.52 17.50
C PRO A 218 -7.61 14.24 16.13
N PRO A 219 -8.44 15.14 15.59
CA PRO A 219 -9.09 14.97 14.29
C PRO A 219 -8.15 14.61 13.14
N ILE A 220 -6.91 15.12 13.16
CA ILE A 220 -5.92 14.84 12.11
C ILE A 220 -5.51 13.36 12.08
N TYR A 221 -5.45 12.70 13.24
CA TYR A 221 -5.18 11.27 13.36
C TYR A 221 -6.31 10.45 12.73
N GLN A 222 -7.55 10.83 13.01
CA GLN A 222 -8.73 10.14 12.46
C GLN A 222 -8.76 10.23 10.93
N MET A 223 -8.38 11.38 10.36
CA MET A 223 -8.29 11.55 8.92
C MET A 223 -7.20 10.65 8.31
N ALA A 224 -5.99 10.65 8.86
CA ALA A 224 -4.90 9.80 8.38
C ALA A 224 -5.24 8.30 8.47
N TYR A 225 -5.84 7.87 9.58
CA TYR A 225 -6.22 6.47 9.78
C TYR A 225 -7.38 6.04 8.87
N THR A 226 -8.34 6.93 8.61
CA THR A 226 -9.39 6.71 7.61
C THR A 226 -8.80 6.43 6.22
N GLN A 227 -7.80 7.21 5.81
CA GLN A 227 -7.11 6.99 4.54
C GLN A 227 -6.37 5.66 4.55
N TRP A 228 -5.74 5.28 5.66
CA TRP A 228 -5.07 3.99 5.78
C TRP A 228 -6.03 2.80 5.61
N PHE A 229 -7.15 2.76 6.35
CA PHE A 229 -8.16 1.68 6.22
C PHE A 229 -8.72 1.59 4.80
N THR A 230 -8.92 2.74 4.15
CA THR A 230 -9.38 2.79 2.76
C THR A 230 -8.32 2.25 1.80
N ASN A 231 -7.08 2.71 1.93
CA ASN A 231 -5.98 2.32 1.07
C ASN A 231 -5.67 0.82 1.18
N ILE A 232 -5.57 0.28 2.40
CA ILE A 232 -5.20 -1.12 2.57
C ILE A 232 -6.31 -2.08 2.14
N ASN A 233 -7.58 -1.70 2.33
CA ASN A 233 -8.70 -2.47 1.78
C ASN A 233 -8.69 -2.45 0.25
N ALA A 234 -8.37 -1.32 -0.38
CA ALA A 234 -8.23 -1.24 -1.83
C ALA A 234 -7.04 -2.05 -2.34
N ALA A 235 -5.89 -1.99 -1.68
CA ALA A 235 -4.72 -2.81 -2.01
C ALA A 235 -5.06 -4.32 -1.94
N TRP A 236 -5.71 -4.74 -0.84
CA TRP A 236 -6.23 -6.10 -0.69
C TRP A 236 -7.13 -6.49 -1.86
N GLU A 237 -8.22 -5.74 -2.06
CA GLU A 237 -9.23 -6.12 -3.04
C GLU A 237 -8.70 -6.01 -4.48
N ASP A 238 -8.10 -4.91 -4.86
CA ASP A 238 -7.87 -4.60 -6.27
C ASP A 238 -6.54 -5.18 -6.78
N THR A 239 -5.58 -5.46 -5.91
CA THR A 239 -4.24 -5.91 -6.29
C THR A 239 -3.94 -7.31 -5.74
N TYR A 240 -3.87 -7.47 -4.43
CA TYR A 240 -3.24 -8.66 -3.83
C TYR A 240 -4.15 -9.88 -3.79
N ARG A 241 -5.46 -9.71 -3.59
CA ARG A 241 -6.39 -10.84 -3.53
C ARG A 241 -6.48 -11.60 -4.85
N GLY A 242 -6.42 -10.87 -5.98
CA GLY A 242 -6.34 -11.47 -7.31
C GLY A 242 -4.99 -12.16 -7.56
N ARG A 243 -3.88 -11.49 -7.25
CA ARG A 243 -2.52 -12.06 -7.35
C ARG A 243 -2.38 -13.35 -6.54
N LEU A 244 -2.90 -13.39 -5.30
CA LEU A 244 -2.91 -14.60 -4.48
C LEU A 244 -3.71 -15.73 -5.10
N ALA A 245 -4.87 -15.44 -5.70
CA ALA A 245 -5.65 -16.45 -6.39
C ALA A 245 -4.87 -17.10 -7.54
N THR A 246 -4.14 -16.30 -8.31
CA THR A 246 -3.25 -16.79 -9.36
C THR A 246 -2.06 -17.58 -8.78
N ALA A 247 -1.44 -17.08 -7.71
CA ALA A 247 -0.26 -17.70 -7.08
C ALA A 247 -0.54 -19.08 -6.45
N HIS A 248 -1.77 -19.30 -5.94
CA HIS A 248 -2.21 -20.62 -5.46
C HIS A 248 -2.40 -21.66 -6.57
N GLY A 249 -2.32 -21.26 -7.84
CA GLY A 249 -2.41 -22.16 -8.98
C GLY A 249 -3.83 -22.68 -9.24
N PRO A 250 -3.99 -23.82 -9.93
CA PRO A 250 -5.29 -24.46 -10.10
C PRO A 250 -5.74 -25.22 -8.84
N ASP A 251 -7.05 -25.42 -8.72
CA ASP A 251 -7.65 -26.31 -7.73
C ASP A 251 -7.43 -27.80 -8.08
N ASP A 252 -7.94 -28.70 -7.23
CA ASP A 252 -7.83 -30.16 -7.41
C ASP A 252 -8.46 -30.66 -8.73
N ASP A 253 -9.39 -29.90 -9.32
CA ASP A 253 -10.04 -30.18 -10.61
C ASP A 253 -9.32 -29.52 -11.80
N GLY A 254 -8.18 -28.85 -11.56
CA GLY A 254 -7.42 -28.13 -12.58
C GLY A 254 -7.98 -26.76 -12.96
N LYS A 255 -8.95 -26.21 -12.22
CA LYS A 255 -9.57 -24.90 -12.50
C LYS A 255 -8.90 -23.78 -11.70
N PRO A 256 -8.76 -22.58 -12.27
CA PRO A 256 -8.16 -21.46 -11.54
C PRO A 256 -9.01 -21.02 -10.33
N TRP A 257 -8.35 -20.51 -9.30
CA TRP A 257 -9.02 -19.81 -8.21
C TRP A 257 -9.53 -18.44 -8.66
N ALA A 258 -10.74 -18.09 -8.24
CA ALA A 258 -11.24 -16.73 -8.36
C ALA A 258 -10.75 -15.90 -7.17
N LYS A 259 -10.61 -14.58 -7.38
CA LYS A 259 -10.33 -13.61 -6.30
C LYS A 259 -11.23 -13.83 -5.06
N ASN A 260 -12.51 -14.14 -5.27
CA ASN A 260 -13.48 -14.34 -4.18
C ASN A 260 -13.31 -15.65 -3.39
N ASP A 261 -12.56 -16.61 -3.93
CA ASP A 261 -12.19 -17.85 -3.24
C ASP A 261 -11.11 -17.59 -2.18
N ILE A 262 -10.30 -16.56 -2.37
CA ILE A 262 -9.33 -16.10 -1.37
C ILE A 262 -10.09 -15.32 -0.29
N ARG A 263 -10.08 -15.83 0.94
CA ARG A 263 -10.78 -15.23 2.08
C ARG A 263 -9.78 -14.89 3.18
N SER A 264 -10.05 -13.78 3.87
CA SER A 264 -9.33 -13.42 5.09
C SER A 264 -10.30 -12.80 6.10
N GLU A 265 -10.31 -13.33 7.31
CA GLU A 265 -11.04 -12.81 8.45
C GLU A 265 -10.52 -11.42 8.82
N PHE A 266 -9.19 -11.26 8.88
CA PHE A 266 -8.56 -9.98 9.17
C PHE A 266 -8.95 -8.89 8.16
N PHE A 267 -8.81 -9.15 6.86
CA PHE A 267 -9.18 -8.14 5.85
C PHE A 267 -10.69 -7.92 5.76
N ASN A 268 -11.50 -8.90 6.14
CA ASN A 268 -12.93 -8.68 6.31
C ASN A 268 -13.22 -7.70 7.47
N GLU A 269 -12.53 -7.82 8.59
CA GLU A 269 -12.67 -6.87 9.72
C GLU A 269 -12.20 -5.45 9.36
N ILE A 270 -11.10 -5.33 8.61
CA ILE A 270 -10.65 -4.07 8.01
C ILE A 270 -11.75 -3.45 7.13
N ARG A 271 -12.39 -4.25 6.27
CA ARG A 271 -13.50 -3.82 5.41
C ARG A 271 -14.69 -3.30 6.22
N LEU A 272 -15.04 -3.97 7.33
CA LEU A 272 -16.12 -3.53 8.22
C LEU A 272 -15.81 -2.17 8.85
N ILE A 273 -14.60 -1.98 9.38
CA ILE A 273 -14.16 -0.69 9.94
C ILE A 273 -14.21 0.40 8.87
N ARG A 274 -13.66 0.14 7.69
CA ARG A 274 -13.68 1.08 6.55
C ARG A 274 -15.11 1.47 6.17
N ASN A 275 -16.05 0.53 6.19
CA ASN A 275 -17.44 0.78 5.88
C ASN A 275 -18.11 1.67 6.93
N ASP A 276 -17.86 1.45 8.21
CA ASP A 276 -18.36 2.31 9.28
C ASP A 276 -17.78 3.73 9.17
N ILE A 277 -16.49 3.85 8.88
CA ILE A 277 -15.84 5.14 8.62
C ILE A 277 -16.50 5.86 7.43
N SER A 278 -16.64 5.18 6.30
CA SER A 278 -17.07 5.81 5.04
C SER A 278 -18.58 6.06 4.97
N HIS A 279 -19.39 5.19 5.57
CA HIS A 279 -20.85 5.17 5.38
C HIS A 279 -21.65 5.42 6.65
N LYS A 280 -21.03 5.32 7.84
CA LYS A 280 -21.67 5.56 9.15
C LYS A 280 -21.06 6.76 9.88
N ARG A 281 -20.39 7.66 9.14
CA ARG A 281 -19.76 8.89 9.66
C ARG A 281 -18.73 8.60 10.77
N GLY A 282 -18.00 7.49 10.66
CA GLY A 282 -17.03 7.12 11.69
C GLY A 282 -17.63 6.56 12.97
N VAL A 283 -18.92 6.21 13.00
CA VAL A 283 -19.53 5.54 14.15
C VAL A 283 -19.49 4.02 13.94
N CYS A 284 -19.01 3.29 14.94
CA CYS A 284 -18.96 1.83 14.93
C CYS A 284 -20.38 1.25 14.92
N VAL A 285 -20.69 0.45 13.91
CA VAL A 285 -21.96 -0.28 13.76
C VAL A 285 -21.65 -1.72 13.39
N ASP A 286 -21.13 -1.95 12.19
CA ASP A 286 -20.89 -3.31 11.68
C ASP A 286 -19.58 -3.88 12.24
N SER A 287 -18.56 -3.04 12.39
CA SER A 287 -17.25 -3.39 12.96
C SER A 287 -17.29 -3.75 14.45
N GLY A 288 -18.40 -3.48 15.14
CA GLY A 288 -18.57 -3.84 16.56
C GLY A 288 -18.63 -5.35 16.83
N ASN A 289 -18.70 -6.17 15.77
CA ASN A 289 -18.64 -7.63 15.83
C ASN A 289 -17.26 -8.18 15.46
N ASN A 290 -16.25 -7.32 15.28
CA ASN A 290 -14.88 -7.73 15.03
C ASN A 290 -14.33 -8.50 16.24
N THR A 291 -13.48 -9.48 15.96
CA THR A 291 -12.86 -10.39 16.93
C THR A 291 -11.34 -10.25 16.99
N LEU A 292 -10.69 -9.90 15.88
CA LEU A 292 -9.25 -9.67 15.80
C LEU A 292 -8.92 -8.21 16.13
N ILE A 293 -9.72 -7.28 15.63
CA ILE A 293 -9.61 -5.84 15.86
C ILE A 293 -10.70 -5.42 16.86
N ASP A 294 -10.45 -5.69 18.13
CA ASP A 294 -11.43 -5.66 19.23
C ASP A 294 -11.56 -4.30 19.94
N TRP A 295 -10.78 -3.30 19.53
CA TRP A 295 -10.76 -2.00 20.20
C TRP A 295 -11.88 -1.03 19.75
N VAL A 296 -12.74 -1.45 18.82
CA VAL A 296 -13.91 -0.67 18.41
C VAL A 296 -15.12 -0.99 19.27
N GLU A 297 -15.91 0.03 19.62
CA GLU A 297 -17.08 -0.12 20.49
C GLU A 297 -18.37 0.28 19.77
N PRO A 298 -19.40 -0.59 19.71
CA PRO A 298 -20.68 -0.29 19.08
C PRO A 298 -21.29 1.03 19.54
N GLY A 299 -21.71 1.87 18.58
CA GLY A 299 -22.33 3.17 18.83
C GLY A 299 -21.35 4.29 19.22
N LYS A 300 -20.05 4.01 19.33
CA LYS A 300 -19.02 5.03 19.59
C LYS A 300 -18.27 5.44 18.32
N PRO A 301 -17.67 6.65 18.29
CA PRO A 301 -16.74 7.02 17.24
C PRO A 301 -15.55 6.07 17.16
N ILE A 302 -15.18 5.68 15.94
CA ILE A 302 -13.97 4.92 15.64
C ILE A 302 -12.79 5.89 15.67
N ALA A 303 -11.99 5.80 16.73
CA ALA A 303 -10.86 6.69 16.92
C ALA A 303 -9.68 5.91 17.54
N PRO A 304 -9.00 5.04 16.76
CA PRO A 304 -7.89 4.24 17.29
C PRO A 304 -6.73 5.11 17.74
N THR A 305 -6.19 4.79 18.89
CA THR A 305 -4.94 5.37 19.39
C THR A 305 -3.75 4.97 18.51
N PRO A 306 -2.65 5.74 18.53
CA PRO A 306 -1.42 5.35 17.83
C PRO A 306 -0.89 3.98 18.23
N ARG A 307 -1.07 3.59 19.50
CA ARG A 307 -0.70 2.27 20.00
C ARG A 307 -1.55 1.17 19.37
N GLN A 308 -2.86 1.37 19.25
CA GLN A 308 -3.76 0.42 18.59
C GLN A 308 -3.41 0.29 17.09
N MET A 309 -3.13 1.40 16.40
CA MET A 309 -2.69 1.36 15.00
C MET A 309 -1.35 0.65 14.84
N LEU A 310 -0.37 0.90 15.72
CA LEU A 310 0.90 0.17 15.72
C LEU A 310 0.71 -1.34 15.96
N GLY A 311 -0.20 -1.72 16.85
CA GLY A 311 -0.53 -3.12 17.10
C GLY A 311 -1.05 -3.87 15.87
N LEU A 312 -1.54 -3.16 14.84
CA LEU A 312 -1.95 -3.80 13.60
C LEU A 312 -0.76 -4.41 12.82
N LEU A 313 0.47 -3.94 13.06
CA LEU A 313 1.69 -4.55 12.48
C LEU A 313 1.82 -6.04 12.83
N ASP A 314 1.39 -6.42 14.03
CA ASP A 314 1.47 -7.79 14.54
C ASP A 314 0.29 -8.65 14.08
N LEU A 315 -0.74 -8.04 13.46
CA LEU A 315 -1.95 -8.72 13.02
C LEU A 315 -1.98 -9.06 11.53
N PHE A 316 -0.93 -8.72 10.78
CA PHE A 316 -0.90 -9.06 9.35
C PHE A 316 -1.01 -10.59 9.16
N PRO A 317 -1.99 -11.09 8.38
CA PRO A 317 -2.45 -12.47 8.48
C PRO A 317 -1.62 -13.44 7.62
N HIS A 318 -0.30 -13.48 7.84
CA HIS A 318 0.64 -14.28 7.04
C HIS A 318 0.20 -15.75 6.87
N ASP A 319 -0.11 -16.42 7.98
CA ASP A 319 -0.45 -17.84 7.96
C ASP A 319 -1.84 -18.12 7.41
N GLU A 320 -2.76 -17.15 7.53
CA GLU A 320 -4.08 -17.27 6.93
C GLU A 320 -3.98 -17.25 5.40
N LEU A 321 -3.21 -16.30 4.85
CA LEU A 321 -3.05 -16.12 3.40
C LEU A 321 -2.31 -17.28 2.71
N ARG A 322 -1.48 -18.01 3.46
CA ARG A 322 -0.81 -19.23 2.99
C ARG A 322 -1.72 -20.45 2.87
N ARG A 323 -2.84 -20.46 3.60
CA ARG A 323 -3.75 -21.62 3.57
C ARG A 323 -4.32 -21.77 2.16
N PHE A 324 -4.43 -23.03 1.73
CA PHE A 324 -5.00 -23.33 0.43
C PHE A 324 -6.46 -22.84 0.36
N PRO A 325 -6.88 -22.22 -0.76
CA PRO A 325 -8.19 -21.61 -0.83
C PRO A 325 -9.32 -22.63 -0.75
N THR A 326 -10.50 -22.15 -0.36
CA THR A 326 -11.74 -22.93 -0.46
C THR A 326 -12.66 -22.24 -1.44
N LYS A 327 -13.23 -22.98 -2.40
CA LYS A 327 -14.16 -22.41 -3.38
C LYS A 327 -15.26 -21.68 -2.63
N ALA A 328 -15.43 -20.40 -2.96
CA ALA A 328 -16.61 -19.70 -2.50
C ALA A 328 -17.81 -20.44 -3.07
N GLU A 329 -18.81 -20.71 -2.24
CA GLU A 329 -20.14 -21.05 -2.72
C GLU A 329 -20.47 -20.00 -3.78
N SER A 330 -20.71 -20.46 -5.01
CA SER A 330 -21.06 -19.56 -6.08
C SER A 330 -22.30 -18.81 -5.60
N ASN A 331 -22.15 -17.51 -5.37
CA ASN A 331 -23.33 -16.66 -5.22
C ASN A 331 -24.05 -16.81 -6.56
N THR A 332 -25.05 -17.68 -6.61
CA THR A 332 -25.86 -18.01 -7.79
C THR A 332 -26.70 -16.82 -8.26
N THR A 333 -26.46 -15.64 -7.70
CA THR A 333 -27.10 -14.37 -8.02
C THR A 333 -26.06 -13.40 -8.58
N GLY A 334 -26.04 -13.25 -9.91
CA GLY A 334 -25.33 -12.16 -10.59
C GLY A 334 -26.31 -11.07 -11.00
N GLN A 335 -25.83 -9.83 -11.11
CA GLN A 335 -26.58 -8.78 -11.81
C GLN A 335 -26.44 -8.98 -13.32
N LEU A 336 -27.52 -8.75 -14.06
CA LEU A 336 -27.46 -8.74 -15.51
C LEU A 336 -26.59 -7.55 -15.99
N PRO A 337 -25.69 -7.73 -16.97
CA PRO A 337 -24.73 -6.70 -17.38
C PRO A 337 -25.36 -5.60 -18.24
N TYR A 338 -26.69 -5.45 -18.23
CA TYR A 338 -27.43 -4.57 -19.12
C TYR A 338 -28.01 -3.37 -18.35
N PRO A 339 -27.72 -2.13 -18.78
CA PRO A 339 -28.36 -0.95 -18.22
C PRO A 339 -29.79 -0.83 -18.76
N PHE A 340 -30.76 -0.63 -17.87
CA PHE A 340 -32.15 -0.33 -18.23
C PHE A 340 -32.52 1.08 -17.78
N ALA A 341 -33.42 1.74 -18.51
CA ALA A 341 -33.92 3.06 -18.12
C ALA A 341 -34.66 2.99 -16.78
N SER A 342 -34.45 3.99 -15.91
CA SER A 342 -35.03 4.01 -14.56
C SER A 342 -36.56 3.93 -14.56
N ASP A 343 -37.21 4.59 -15.52
CA ASP A 343 -38.68 4.58 -15.63
C ASP A 343 -39.20 3.17 -15.95
N TRP A 344 -38.52 2.45 -16.84
CA TRP A 344 -38.84 1.06 -17.17
C TRP A 344 -38.62 0.12 -15.96
N ILE A 345 -37.53 0.31 -15.21
CA ILE A 345 -37.28 -0.47 -13.99
C ILE A 345 -38.42 -0.26 -12.97
N ASN A 346 -38.89 0.98 -12.84
CA ASN A 346 -39.99 1.32 -11.94
C ASN A 346 -41.32 0.70 -12.40
N GLU A 347 -41.61 0.71 -13.70
CA GLU A 347 -42.79 0.05 -14.28
C GLU A 347 -42.77 -1.47 -14.02
N VAL A 348 -41.64 -2.14 -14.28
CA VAL A 348 -41.47 -3.57 -14.02
C VAL A 348 -41.62 -3.87 -12.53
N ARG A 349 -41.02 -3.06 -11.65
CA ARG A 349 -41.18 -3.20 -10.20
C ARG A 349 -42.66 -3.07 -9.80
N ALA A 350 -43.36 -2.03 -10.26
CA ALA A 350 -44.77 -1.81 -9.94
C ALA A 350 -45.65 -2.98 -10.43
N HIS A 351 -45.36 -3.53 -11.61
CA HIS A 351 -46.07 -4.68 -12.16
C HIS A 351 -45.86 -5.95 -11.31
N ILE A 352 -44.63 -6.25 -10.91
CA ILE A 352 -44.33 -7.41 -10.04
C ILE A 352 -44.95 -7.23 -8.65
N GLU A 353 -44.95 -6.01 -8.11
CA GLU A 353 -45.57 -5.69 -6.83
C GLU A 353 -47.09 -5.89 -6.85
N ALA A 354 -47.74 -5.60 -7.98
CA ALA A 354 -49.16 -5.84 -8.17
C ALA A 354 -49.48 -7.35 -8.26
N ILE A 355 -48.58 -8.16 -8.81
CA ILE A 355 -48.76 -9.62 -8.97
C ILE A 355 -48.40 -10.38 -7.69
N GLU A 356 -47.35 -9.98 -6.98
CA GLU A 356 -46.89 -10.64 -5.76
C GLU A 356 -46.60 -9.60 -4.64
N PRO A 357 -47.53 -9.43 -3.69
CA PRO A 357 -47.37 -8.46 -2.61
C PRO A 357 -46.23 -8.85 -1.65
N THR A 358 -45.86 -10.13 -1.55
CA THR A 358 -44.81 -10.61 -0.65
C THR A 358 -43.41 -10.29 -1.20
N LYS A 359 -42.71 -9.32 -0.59
CA LYS A 359 -41.37 -8.85 -1.01
C LYS A 359 -40.36 -9.98 -1.28
N LYS A 360 -40.35 -11.03 -0.44
CA LYS A 360 -39.41 -12.15 -0.56
C LYS A 360 -39.66 -13.05 -1.80
N LYS A 361 -40.85 -13.01 -2.40
CA LYS A 361 -41.24 -13.86 -3.55
C LYS A 361 -41.14 -13.15 -4.90
N ARG A 362 -41.06 -11.80 -4.91
CA ARG A 362 -41.02 -10.97 -6.12
C ARG A 362 -39.91 -11.34 -7.10
N ALA A 363 -38.72 -11.68 -6.58
CA ALA A 363 -37.59 -12.09 -7.42
C ALA A 363 -37.86 -13.41 -8.17
N ALA A 364 -38.58 -14.35 -7.54
CA ALA A 364 -38.97 -15.61 -8.18
C ALA A 364 -40.00 -15.39 -9.30
N VAL A 365 -40.94 -14.45 -9.11
CA VAL A 365 -41.93 -14.08 -10.14
C VAL A 365 -41.25 -13.45 -11.35
N LEU A 366 -40.32 -12.53 -11.15
CA LEU A 366 -39.54 -11.96 -12.26
C LEU A 366 -38.75 -13.03 -13.00
N LYS A 367 -38.09 -13.95 -12.27
CA LYS A 367 -37.38 -15.07 -12.87
C LYS A 367 -38.32 -15.93 -13.71
N GLN A 368 -39.50 -16.27 -13.20
CA GLN A 368 -40.49 -17.06 -13.93
C GLN A 368 -40.96 -16.36 -15.22
N LEU A 369 -41.23 -15.06 -15.17
CA LEU A 369 -41.62 -14.30 -16.38
C LEU A 369 -40.55 -14.33 -17.46
N ILE A 370 -39.27 -14.22 -17.05
CA ILE A 370 -38.14 -14.32 -17.96
C ILE A 370 -38.00 -15.76 -18.49
N ASP A 371 -38.12 -16.77 -17.63
CA ASP A 371 -38.04 -18.19 -18.02
C ASP A 371 -39.16 -18.53 -19.05
N GLU A 372 -40.40 -18.08 -18.81
CA GLU A 372 -41.53 -18.27 -19.74
C GLU A 372 -41.30 -17.56 -21.08
N TRP A 373 -40.71 -16.37 -21.07
CA TRP A 373 -40.35 -15.67 -22.32
C TRP A 373 -39.23 -16.39 -23.07
N MET A 374 -38.21 -16.87 -22.35
CA MET A 374 -37.10 -17.64 -22.92
C MET A 374 -37.57 -18.96 -23.53
N ASP A 375 -38.50 -19.66 -22.88
CA ASP A 375 -39.06 -20.93 -23.38
C ASP A 375 -39.94 -20.75 -24.63
N ARG A 376 -40.56 -19.57 -24.80
CA ARG A 376 -41.34 -19.24 -26.00
C ARG A 376 -40.49 -18.78 -27.19
N THR A 377 -39.24 -18.42 -26.94
CA THR A 377 -38.32 -17.86 -27.95
C THR A 377 -37.17 -18.80 -28.30
N ARG A 378 -37.09 -19.95 -27.63
CA ARG A 378 -36.37 -21.16 -28.06
C ARG A 378 -37.24 -22.01 -28.96
#